data_AF-A0A5D6VBB1-F1
#
_entry.id   AF-A0A5D6VBB1-F1
#
_cell.length_a   1.000
_cell.length_b   1.000
_cell.length_c   1.000
_cell.angle_alpha   90.00
_cell.angle_beta   90.00
_cell.angle_gamma   90.00
#
_symmetry.space_group_name_H-M   'P 1'
#
loop_
_entity.id
_entity.type
_entity.pdbx_description
1 polymer ?
#
loop_
_entity_poly.entity_id
_entity_poly.type
_entity_poly.pdbx_seq_one_letter_code
_entity_poly.pdbx_strand_id
1 'polypeptide(L)'
;MKFLLAITLLLAALSAPAQTSPFLVRLNDQKLSLPAATFHVARVLDLRPDRSRIGWVHQGLINQPVPANLTGGVAAGLTQWLSTQLPAQPSTRPVIVRVHELTIEEEVGAASEHALAVFDIDFAVQQPDSSYVILVRYLETIRKGGLETTGLHDDNLAFGFRQALLRLQNLNWPDAIAAATPLSAADYLAAADYQTMLRAYPILLTAAPGQGMFATFEDFRSNQPDARVPFTLVRQPRTGAGWQGTEEVKATSSNPALQKQLNKAWGFSDGQQAYIRYRNHLYPLERAGQTFQFTGPSTADAEAVAVGAVVGGLAGAAIAGAATSSPPHPYSLSLRTGRVLDTHIQHAIPQGDTAQVVLFRRGNGSAVAVQLNGQALTQLPGSQFVRIPWTSKTTELQLCLPETGTAYLSFVPDFTATTYVEIKQKTAADKPTLVIVPAKEGIFYTKKMRPGR
;
A
#
# COMPACT_ATOMS: atom_id res chain seq x y z
N MET A 1 -31.39 -21.49 32.76
CA MET A 1 -30.69 -20.27 33.23
C MET A 1 -29.16 -20.37 33.18
N LYS A 2 -28.50 -21.39 33.77
CA LYS A 2 -27.03 -21.52 33.74
C LYS A 2 -26.41 -21.62 32.34
N PHE A 3 -27.07 -22.31 31.40
CA PHE A 3 -26.62 -22.43 30.01
C PHE A 3 -26.72 -21.11 29.23
N LEU A 4 -27.77 -20.31 29.48
CA LEU A 4 -27.94 -18.99 28.89
C LEU A 4 -26.84 -18.03 29.37
N LEU A 5 -26.55 -18.04 30.68
CA LEU A 5 -25.49 -17.23 31.27
C LEU A 5 -24.10 -17.58 30.70
N ALA A 6 -23.82 -18.87 30.47
CA ALA A 6 -22.57 -19.31 29.86
C ALA A 6 -22.44 -18.82 28.40
N ILE A 7 -23.53 -18.86 27.62
CA ILE A 7 -23.56 -18.32 26.25
C ILE A 7 -23.38 -16.80 26.27
N THR A 8 -24.02 -16.08 27.20
CA THR A 8 -23.87 -14.62 27.32
C THR A 8 -22.44 -14.23 27.75
N LEU A 9 -21.81 -14.97 28.65
CA LEU A 9 -20.41 -14.78 29.04
C LEU A 9 -19.44 -15.10 27.89
N LEU A 10 -19.72 -16.14 27.10
CA LEU A 10 -18.91 -16.49 25.93
C LEU A 10 -19.04 -15.41 24.84
N LEU A 11 -20.25 -14.90 24.58
CA LEU A 11 -20.49 -13.81 23.62
C LEU A 11 -19.88 -12.48 24.08
N ALA A 12 -19.93 -12.18 25.38
CA ALA A 12 -19.28 -10.98 25.94
C ALA A 12 -17.75 -11.04 25.85
N ALA A 13 -17.15 -12.23 25.96
CA ALA A 13 -15.72 -12.43 25.78
C ALA A 13 -15.27 -12.28 24.30
N LEU A 14 -16.15 -12.58 23.35
CA LEU A 14 -15.88 -12.41 21.91
C LEU A 14 -16.04 -10.96 21.43
N SER A 15 -16.71 -10.09 22.21
CA SER A 15 -17.07 -8.73 21.79
C SER A 15 -16.01 -7.67 22.13
N ALA A 16 -14.91 -8.03 22.78
CA ALA A 16 -13.85 -7.06 23.05
C ALA A 16 -13.14 -6.74 21.72
N PRO A 17 -13.21 -5.52 21.16
CA PRO A 17 -12.45 -5.15 19.97
C PRO A 17 -10.99 -5.45 20.22
N ALA A 18 -10.52 -6.57 19.68
CA ALA A 18 -9.16 -6.98 19.82
C ALA A 18 -8.36 -6.05 18.90
N GLN A 19 -7.76 -5.01 19.47
CA GLN A 19 -6.83 -4.17 18.73
C GLN A 19 -5.71 -5.06 18.20
N THR A 20 -5.72 -5.26 16.90
CA THR A 20 -4.83 -6.13 16.16
C THR A 20 -3.51 -5.41 15.98
N SER A 21 -2.41 -6.02 16.43
CA SER A 21 -1.07 -5.52 16.12
C SER A 21 -0.90 -5.49 14.60
N PRO A 22 -0.16 -4.50 14.04
CA PRO A 22 0.09 -4.49 12.61
C PRO A 22 0.78 -5.79 12.19
N PHE A 23 0.42 -6.30 11.02
CA PHE A 23 1.14 -7.40 10.40
C PHE A 23 2.52 -6.92 9.99
N LEU A 24 3.57 -7.67 10.35
CA LEU A 24 4.95 -7.31 10.06
C LEU A 24 5.52 -8.26 9.01
N VAL A 25 5.81 -7.72 7.83
CA VAL A 25 6.57 -8.38 6.76
C VAL A 25 8.03 -8.49 7.19
N ARG A 26 8.63 -9.69 7.02
CA ARG A 26 9.99 -10.00 7.46
C ARG A 26 10.88 -10.44 6.31
N LEU A 27 11.42 -9.44 5.60
CA LEU A 27 12.33 -9.73 4.48
C LEU A 27 13.68 -10.33 4.90
N ASN A 28 14.10 -10.18 6.16
CA ASN A 28 15.38 -10.74 6.62
C ASN A 28 15.45 -12.27 6.52
N ASP A 29 14.29 -12.94 6.50
CA ASP A 29 14.20 -14.39 6.33
C ASP A 29 14.22 -14.80 4.83
N GLN A 30 14.08 -13.82 3.94
CA GLN A 30 14.01 -14.00 2.49
C GLN A 30 15.38 -13.88 1.84
N LYS A 31 15.67 -14.78 0.89
CA LYS A 31 16.92 -14.80 0.13
C LYS A 31 16.73 -14.14 -1.23
N LEU A 32 17.70 -13.31 -1.60
CA LEU A 32 17.79 -12.73 -2.93
C LEU A 32 18.90 -13.44 -3.72
N SER A 33 18.53 -14.16 -4.78
CA SER A 33 19.51 -14.76 -5.69
C SER A 33 19.71 -13.83 -6.89
N LEU A 34 20.87 -13.19 -6.95
CA LEU A 34 21.29 -12.30 -8.02
C LEU A 34 22.79 -12.53 -8.31
N PRO A 35 23.16 -13.57 -9.08
CA PRO A 35 24.55 -13.93 -9.29
C PRO A 35 25.29 -12.82 -10.04
N ALA A 36 26.51 -12.50 -9.59
CA ALA A 36 27.41 -11.53 -10.23
C ALA A 36 26.80 -10.12 -10.41
N ALA A 37 26.11 -9.61 -9.39
CA ALA A 37 25.66 -8.23 -9.38
C ALA A 37 26.86 -7.27 -9.49
N THR A 38 26.81 -6.36 -10.47
CA THR A 38 27.84 -5.32 -10.70
C THR A 38 27.57 -4.05 -9.90
N PHE A 39 26.61 -4.12 -8.98
CA PHE A 39 26.15 -3.01 -8.17
C PHE A 39 25.75 -3.47 -6.78
N HIS A 40 25.65 -2.53 -5.85
CA HIS A 40 25.07 -2.71 -4.53
C HIS A 40 24.06 -1.61 -4.24
N VAL A 41 23.10 -1.87 -3.37
CA VAL A 41 22.14 -0.84 -2.94
C VAL A 41 22.73 -0.07 -1.77
N ALA A 42 23.15 1.17 -2.03
CA ALA A 42 23.76 2.05 -1.03
C ALA A 42 22.73 2.62 -0.06
N ARG A 43 21.52 2.92 -0.55
CA ARG A 43 20.39 3.38 0.28
C ARG A 43 19.05 3.16 -0.42
N VAL A 44 17.99 3.14 0.37
CA VAL A 44 16.61 3.19 -0.11
C VAL A 44 15.95 4.49 0.35
N LEU A 45 15.32 5.20 -0.58
CA LEU A 45 14.52 6.38 -0.31
C LEU A 45 13.05 5.97 -0.38
N ASP A 46 12.35 6.03 0.75
CA ASP A 46 10.89 5.96 0.74
C ASP A 46 10.36 7.31 0.29
N LEU A 47 9.78 7.38 -0.90
CA LEU A 47 9.17 8.58 -1.49
C LEU A 47 7.64 8.44 -1.59
N ARG A 48 7.07 7.46 -0.90
CA ARG A 48 5.61 7.26 -0.87
C ARG A 48 4.94 8.47 -0.19
N PRO A 49 3.75 8.88 -0.67
CA PRO A 49 2.99 9.97 -0.06
C PRO A 49 2.41 9.59 1.31
N ASP A 50 2.16 8.30 1.54
CA ASP A 50 1.85 7.74 2.86
C ASP A 50 2.90 6.67 3.21
N ARG A 51 3.65 6.91 4.29
CA ARG A 51 4.69 6.01 4.79
C ARG A 51 4.29 5.26 6.06
N SER A 52 3.06 5.45 6.55
CA SER A 52 2.56 4.85 7.80
C SER A 52 2.34 3.35 7.72
N ARG A 53 2.14 2.81 6.51
CA ARG A 53 1.93 1.39 6.24
C ARG A 53 2.37 1.01 4.83
N ILE A 54 2.53 -0.28 4.55
CA ILE A 54 2.72 -0.82 3.20
C ILE A 54 1.45 -1.50 2.68
N GLY A 55 0.31 -1.39 3.35
CA GLY A 55 -0.96 -1.93 2.87
C GLY A 55 -1.78 -2.58 3.96
N TRP A 56 -2.59 -3.56 3.58
CA TRP A 56 -3.53 -4.25 4.46
C TRP A 56 -3.54 -5.75 4.17
N VAL A 57 -3.71 -6.53 5.22
CA VAL A 57 -3.92 -7.99 5.16
C VAL A 57 -5.13 -8.33 6.00
N HIS A 58 -5.72 -9.51 5.84
CA HIS A 58 -6.83 -9.97 6.66
C HIS A 58 -6.32 -11.00 7.68
N GLN A 59 -6.75 -10.88 8.93
CA GLN A 59 -6.36 -11.81 9.99
C GLN A 59 -7.57 -12.34 10.75
N GLY A 60 -7.47 -13.61 11.16
CA GLY A 60 -8.47 -14.30 11.98
C GLY A 60 -9.63 -14.88 11.18
N LEU A 61 -10.49 -15.65 11.86
CA LEU A 61 -11.61 -16.40 11.24
C LEU A 61 -12.67 -15.52 10.57
N ILE A 62 -12.68 -14.22 10.88
CA ILE A 62 -13.63 -13.24 10.34
C ILE A 62 -12.98 -12.33 9.28
N ASN A 63 -11.75 -12.62 8.84
CA ASN A 63 -11.01 -11.84 7.86
C ASN A 63 -10.96 -10.34 8.21
N GLN A 64 -10.59 -10.02 9.46
CA GLN A 64 -10.52 -8.63 9.89
C GLN A 64 -9.33 -7.94 9.20
N PRO A 65 -9.51 -6.78 8.53
CA PRO A 65 -8.41 -6.05 7.93
C PRO A 65 -7.46 -5.50 9.02
N VAL A 66 -6.17 -5.73 8.83
CA VAL A 66 -5.08 -5.33 9.73
C VAL A 66 -4.03 -4.58 8.90
N PRO A 67 -3.52 -3.43 9.40
CA PRO A 67 -2.49 -2.70 8.68
C PRO A 67 -1.20 -3.52 8.61
N ALA A 68 -0.55 -3.50 7.45
CA ALA A 68 0.71 -4.19 7.22
C ALA A 68 1.88 -3.22 7.14
N ASN A 69 3.01 -3.60 7.73
CA ASN A 69 4.23 -2.82 7.79
C ASN A 69 5.45 -3.68 7.46
N LEU A 70 6.49 -3.04 6.91
CA LEU A 70 7.79 -3.68 6.79
C LEU A 70 8.53 -3.57 8.14
N THR A 71 9.16 -4.66 8.58
CA THR A 71 10.02 -4.63 9.77
C THR A 71 11.13 -3.58 9.60
N GLY A 72 11.18 -2.60 10.50
CA GLY A 72 12.12 -1.47 10.42
C GLY A 72 11.71 -0.34 9.45
N GLY A 73 10.50 -0.38 8.91
CA GLY A 73 10.03 0.60 7.91
C GLY A 73 10.61 0.34 6.52
N VAL A 74 10.05 0.99 5.50
CA VAL A 74 10.45 0.74 4.09
C VAL A 74 11.89 1.15 3.83
N ALA A 75 12.29 2.38 4.17
CA ALA A 75 13.64 2.87 3.88
C ALA A 75 14.72 2.06 4.61
N ALA A 76 14.66 1.99 5.94
CA ALA A 76 15.68 1.30 6.73
C ALA A 76 15.60 -0.22 6.58
N GLY A 77 14.41 -0.81 6.63
CA GLY A 77 14.20 -2.26 6.47
C GLY A 77 14.70 -2.79 5.12
N LEU A 78 14.36 -2.12 4.01
CA LEU A 78 14.87 -2.51 2.70
C LEU A 78 16.36 -2.26 2.54
N THR A 79 16.89 -1.13 3.05
CA THR A 79 18.34 -0.87 3.00
C THR A 79 19.11 -1.96 3.73
N GLN A 80 18.69 -2.34 4.94
CA GLN A 80 19.32 -3.41 5.71
C GLN A 80 19.23 -4.75 4.97
N TRP A 81 18.05 -5.13 4.49
CA TRP A 81 17.89 -6.38 3.78
C TRP A 81 18.74 -6.42 2.50
N LEU A 82 18.64 -5.41 1.64
CA LEU A 82 19.36 -5.34 0.37
C LEU A 82 20.87 -5.27 0.56
N SER A 83 21.39 -4.51 1.54
CA SER A 83 22.82 -4.46 1.84
C SER A 83 23.37 -5.80 2.36
N THR A 84 22.54 -6.58 3.05
CA THR A 84 22.89 -7.94 3.49
C THR A 84 22.96 -8.90 2.31
N GLN A 85 22.01 -8.78 1.37
CA GLN A 85 21.94 -9.66 0.20
C GLN A 85 22.93 -9.25 -0.92
N LEU A 86 23.26 -7.96 -1.03
CA LEU A 86 24.12 -7.35 -2.04
C LEU A 86 25.18 -6.49 -1.35
N PRO A 87 26.14 -7.09 -0.62
CA PRO A 87 27.14 -6.34 0.11
C PRO A 87 28.03 -5.53 -0.84
N ALA A 88 28.41 -4.32 -0.42
CA ALA A 88 29.32 -3.48 -1.19
C ALA A 88 30.67 -4.16 -1.38
N GLN A 89 31.15 -4.18 -2.63
CA GLN A 89 32.47 -4.66 -3.03
C GLN A 89 33.20 -3.57 -3.83
N PRO A 90 34.54 -3.57 -3.89
CA PRO A 90 35.31 -2.58 -4.65
C PRO A 90 34.93 -2.50 -6.14
N SER A 91 34.45 -3.60 -6.73
CA SER A 91 34.02 -3.68 -8.13
C SER A 91 32.56 -3.31 -8.37
N THR A 92 31.76 -3.11 -7.30
CA THR A 92 30.33 -2.84 -7.41
C THR A 92 30.03 -1.35 -7.36
N ARG A 93 29.09 -0.91 -8.19
CA ARG A 93 28.63 0.48 -8.22
C ARG A 93 27.53 0.74 -7.19
N PRO A 94 27.54 1.87 -6.47
CA PRO A 94 26.47 2.22 -5.55
C PRO A 94 25.22 2.64 -6.33
N VAL A 95 24.07 2.06 -5.97
CA VAL A 95 22.76 2.40 -6.52
C VAL A 95 21.83 2.80 -5.40
N ILE A 96 20.93 3.72 -5.71
CA ILE A 96 19.90 4.18 -4.81
C ILE A 96 18.55 3.71 -5.33
N VAL A 97 17.77 3.04 -4.48
CA VAL A 97 16.39 2.66 -4.79
C VAL A 97 15.47 3.77 -4.31
N ARG A 98 14.60 4.26 -5.19
CA ARG A 98 13.53 5.22 -4.86
C ARG A 98 12.21 4.47 -4.89
N VAL A 99 11.48 4.49 -3.77
CA VAL A 99 10.19 3.79 -3.65
C VAL A 99 9.06 4.80 -3.74
N HIS A 100 8.32 4.78 -4.85
CA HIS A 100 7.17 5.65 -5.08
C HIS A 100 5.85 4.97 -4.67
N GLU A 101 5.77 3.65 -4.84
CA GLU A 101 4.69 2.80 -4.35
C GLU A 101 5.30 1.46 -3.92
N LEU A 102 4.88 1.01 -2.74
CA LEU A 102 5.15 -0.33 -2.24
C LEU A 102 3.95 -0.72 -1.39
N THR A 103 3.07 -1.50 -2.00
CA THR A 103 1.76 -1.82 -1.43
C THR A 103 1.56 -3.33 -1.44
N ILE A 104 1.03 -3.90 -0.36
CA ILE A 104 0.53 -5.27 -0.29
C ILE A 104 -0.96 -5.27 0.00
N GLU A 105 -1.67 -6.16 -0.65
CA GLU A 105 -3.12 -6.30 -0.53
C GLU A 105 -3.52 -7.76 -0.69
N GLU A 106 -4.68 -8.13 -0.17
CA GLU A 106 -5.28 -9.44 -0.39
C GLU A 106 -6.60 -9.28 -1.15
N GLU A 107 -6.73 -10.00 -2.27
CA GLU A 107 -8.00 -10.15 -2.99
C GLU A 107 -8.68 -11.43 -2.54
N VAL A 108 -9.76 -11.30 -1.77
CA VAL A 108 -10.59 -12.42 -1.35
C VAL A 108 -11.74 -12.60 -2.34
N GLY A 109 -11.77 -13.75 -3.02
CA GLY A 109 -12.86 -14.21 -3.87
C GLY A 109 -13.59 -15.39 -3.25
N ALA A 110 -14.73 -15.79 -3.82
CA ALA A 110 -15.60 -16.82 -3.25
C ALA A 110 -14.93 -18.19 -3.03
N ALA A 111 -13.89 -18.52 -3.80
CA ALA A 111 -13.15 -19.78 -3.71
C ALA A 111 -11.65 -19.61 -3.94
N SER A 112 -11.15 -18.37 -3.87
CA SER A 112 -9.76 -18.05 -4.16
C SER A 112 -9.33 -16.83 -3.39
N GLU A 113 -8.17 -16.90 -2.77
CA GLU A 113 -7.51 -15.72 -2.22
C GLU A 113 -6.22 -15.48 -3.00
N HIS A 114 -5.89 -14.21 -3.21
CA HIS A 114 -4.64 -13.81 -3.83
C HIS A 114 -3.92 -12.75 -2.99
N ALA A 115 -2.65 -13.02 -2.68
CA ALA A 115 -1.74 -12.02 -2.17
C ALA A 115 -1.19 -11.20 -3.33
N LEU A 116 -1.25 -9.88 -3.20
CA LEU A 116 -0.73 -8.90 -4.13
C LEU A 116 0.45 -8.16 -3.51
N ALA A 117 1.43 -7.81 -4.35
CA ALA A 117 2.46 -6.83 -4.04
C ALA A 117 2.66 -5.90 -5.25
N VAL A 118 2.53 -4.61 -5.03
CA VAL A 118 2.63 -3.57 -6.05
C VAL A 118 3.92 -2.81 -5.86
N PHE A 119 4.63 -2.63 -6.95
CA PHE A 119 5.90 -1.94 -7.00
C PHE A 119 5.80 -0.78 -7.96
N ASP A 120 6.20 0.39 -7.50
CA ASP A 120 6.64 1.49 -8.35
C ASP A 120 7.94 2.03 -7.79
N ILE A 121 9.05 1.56 -8.35
CA ILE A 121 10.39 1.88 -7.87
C ILE A 121 11.31 2.28 -9.01
N ASP A 122 12.23 3.20 -8.73
CA ASP A 122 13.28 3.62 -9.64
C ASP A 122 14.66 3.30 -9.07
N PHE A 123 15.60 2.98 -9.94
CA PHE A 123 17.01 2.85 -9.60
C PHE A 123 17.77 4.06 -10.13
N ALA A 124 18.53 4.69 -9.24
CA ALA A 124 19.27 5.90 -9.55
C ALA A 124 20.75 5.78 -9.16
N VAL A 125 21.59 6.55 -9.82
CA VAL A 125 23.00 6.70 -9.46
C VAL A 125 23.36 8.18 -9.34
N GLN A 126 24.24 8.48 -8.39
CA GLN A 126 24.82 9.81 -8.24
C GLN A 126 26.02 9.94 -9.18
N GLN A 127 26.09 11.05 -9.91
CA GLN A 127 27.15 11.37 -10.83
C GLN A 127 28.29 12.13 -10.11
N PRO A 128 29.49 12.23 -10.71
CA PRO A 128 30.62 12.97 -10.11
C PRO A 128 30.34 14.45 -9.83
N ASP A 129 29.45 15.07 -10.61
CA ASP A 129 29.00 16.46 -10.43
C ASP A 129 27.89 16.60 -9.36
N SER A 130 27.61 15.54 -8.60
CA SER A 130 26.54 15.44 -7.61
C SER A 130 25.11 15.48 -8.17
N SER A 131 24.93 15.47 -9.49
CA SER A 131 23.62 15.23 -10.10
C SER A 131 23.21 13.76 -9.93
N TYR A 132 21.94 13.48 -10.17
CA TYR A 132 21.39 12.12 -10.15
C TYR A 132 20.81 11.78 -11.50
N VAL A 133 20.95 10.53 -11.93
CA VAL A 133 20.26 10.01 -13.12
C VAL A 133 19.45 8.78 -12.75
N ILE A 134 18.24 8.69 -13.28
CA ILE A 134 17.40 7.49 -13.16
C ILE A 134 17.78 6.53 -14.28
N LEU A 135 18.25 5.35 -13.90
CA LEU A 135 18.71 4.32 -14.84
C LEU A 135 17.54 3.53 -15.42
N VAL A 136 16.66 3.06 -14.53
CA VAL A 136 15.52 2.24 -14.91
C VAL A 136 14.42 2.33 -13.87
N ARG A 137 13.18 2.27 -14.35
CA ARG A 137 11.96 2.16 -13.54
C ARG A 137 11.41 0.74 -13.60
N TYR A 138 10.90 0.27 -12.47
CA TYR A 138 10.20 -0.98 -12.32
C TYR A 138 8.80 -0.73 -11.76
N LEU A 139 7.80 -1.02 -12.58
CA LEU A 139 6.39 -0.84 -12.27
C LEU A 139 5.68 -2.17 -12.54
N GLU A 140 5.34 -2.92 -11.50
CA GLU A 140 4.75 -4.25 -11.64
C GLU A 140 3.80 -4.57 -10.48
N THR A 141 2.86 -5.48 -10.73
CA THR A 141 2.05 -6.11 -9.70
C THR A 141 2.33 -7.61 -9.66
N ILE A 142 2.85 -8.09 -8.54
CA ILE A 142 3.05 -9.50 -8.28
C ILE A 142 1.78 -10.05 -7.64
N ARG A 143 1.25 -11.15 -8.18
CA ARG A 143 0.03 -11.81 -7.68
C ARG A 143 0.31 -13.29 -7.47
N LYS A 144 -0.01 -13.81 -6.29
CA LYS A 144 0.15 -15.23 -5.94
C LYS A 144 -1.10 -15.72 -5.22
N GLY A 145 -1.70 -16.80 -5.71
CA GLY A 145 -2.82 -17.47 -5.03
C GLY A 145 -2.32 -18.51 -4.03
N GLY A 146 -3.09 -18.75 -2.97
CA GLY A 146 -2.79 -19.77 -1.97
C GLY A 146 -3.95 -19.99 -0.99
N LEU A 147 -3.85 -21.04 -0.17
CA LEU A 147 -4.79 -21.30 0.93
C LEU A 147 -4.56 -20.38 2.13
N GLU A 148 -3.33 -19.91 2.30
CA GLU A 148 -2.91 -18.95 3.33
C GLU A 148 -2.18 -17.83 2.59
N THR A 149 -2.88 -16.73 2.34
CA THR A 149 -2.35 -15.65 1.49
C THR A 149 -1.49 -14.65 2.25
N THR A 150 -1.80 -14.41 3.53
CA THR A 150 -1.04 -13.47 4.37
C THR A 150 0.43 -13.85 4.47
N GLY A 151 0.73 -15.15 4.58
CA GLY A 151 2.10 -15.66 4.59
C GLY A 151 2.88 -15.50 3.28
N LEU A 152 2.21 -15.18 2.16
CA LEU A 152 2.85 -15.06 0.85
C LEU A 152 3.44 -13.67 0.58
N HIS A 153 3.17 -12.68 1.42
CA HIS A 153 3.60 -11.30 1.16
C HIS A 153 5.12 -11.14 1.23
N ASP A 154 5.80 -11.84 2.15
CA ASP A 154 7.26 -11.80 2.26
C ASP A 154 7.90 -12.33 0.97
N ASP A 155 7.41 -13.47 0.45
CA ASP A 155 7.85 -14.07 -0.80
C ASP A 155 7.57 -13.15 -2.01
N ASN A 156 6.35 -12.60 -2.09
CA ASN A 156 5.96 -11.73 -3.20
C ASN A 156 6.82 -10.47 -3.25
N LEU A 157 7.12 -9.90 -2.09
CA LEU A 157 7.97 -8.72 -1.98
C LEU A 157 9.41 -9.05 -2.39
N ALA A 158 9.97 -10.14 -1.88
CA ALA A 158 11.31 -10.59 -2.25
C ALA A 158 11.41 -10.91 -3.76
N PHE A 159 10.40 -11.56 -4.31
CA PHE A 159 10.32 -11.87 -5.73
C PHE A 159 10.26 -10.61 -6.59
N GLY A 160 9.40 -9.64 -6.24
CA GLY A 160 9.28 -8.39 -6.99
C GLY A 160 10.59 -7.59 -6.99
N PHE A 161 11.27 -7.47 -5.85
CA PHE A 161 12.61 -6.86 -5.80
C PHE A 161 13.63 -7.63 -6.64
N ARG A 162 13.61 -8.98 -6.63
CA ARG A 162 14.49 -9.77 -7.49
C ARG A 162 14.28 -9.44 -8.97
N GLN A 163 13.04 -9.37 -9.44
CA GLN A 163 12.74 -9.01 -10.82
C GLN A 163 13.22 -7.59 -11.17
N ALA A 164 13.00 -6.64 -10.26
CA ALA A 164 13.46 -5.27 -10.44
C ALA A 164 14.99 -5.18 -10.54
N LEU A 165 15.71 -5.92 -9.70
CA LEU A 165 17.17 -5.93 -9.67
C LEU A 165 17.77 -6.67 -10.87
N LEU A 166 17.13 -7.74 -11.35
CA LEU A 166 17.50 -8.41 -12.61
C LEU A 166 17.36 -7.46 -13.81
N ARG A 167 16.30 -6.64 -13.82
CA ARG A 167 16.10 -5.62 -14.85
C ARG A 167 17.23 -4.58 -14.85
N LEU A 168 17.66 -4.13 -13.67
CA LEU A 168 18.82 -3.25 -13.53
C LEU A 168 20.14 -3.94 -13.94
N GLN A 169 20.33 -5.21 -13.58
CA GLN A 169 21.54 -5.97 -13.92
C GLN A 169 21.72 -6.13 -15.43
N ASN A 170 20.61 -6.32 -16.16
CA ASN A 170 20.62 -6.51 -17.61
C ASN A 170 20.66 -5.19 -18.41
N LEU A 171 20.70 -4.05 -17.73
CA LEU A 171 20.77 -2.74 -18.38
C LEU A 171 22.18 -2.49 -18.94
N ASN A 172 22.28 -1.86 -20.11
CA ASN A 172 23.53 -1.24 -20.55
C ASN A 172 23.67 0.13 -19.85
N TRP A 173 24.50 0.18 -18.80
CA TRP A 173 24.63 1.37 -17.95
C TRP A 173 25.16 2.60 -18.69
N PRO A 174 26.25 2.52 -19.49
CA PRO A 174 26.69 3.65 -20.31
C PRO A 174 25.57 4.28 -21.15
N ASP A 175 24.81 3.46 -21.87
CA ASP A 175 23.72 3.95 -22.73
C ASP A 175 22.59 4.58 -21.91
N ALA A 176 22.20 3.94 -20.80
CA ALA A 176 21.15 4.44 -19.93
C ALA A 176 21.54 5.79 -19.27
N ILE A 177 22.80 5.94 -18.83
CA ILE A 177 23.29 7.20 -18.27
C ILE A 177 23.32 8.29 -19.34
N ALA A 178 23.81 7.98 -20.55
CA ALA A 178 23.89 8.95 -21.64
C ALA A 178 22.52 9.44 -22.12
N ALA A 179 21.49 8.58 -22.06
CA ALA A 179 20.12 8.93 -22.43
C ALA A 179 19.32 9.62 -21.31
N ALA A 180 19.76 9.51 -20.05
CA ALA A 180 19.03 10.02 -18.91
C ALA A 180 19.15 11.55 -18.78
N THR A 181 18.08 12.19 -18.31
CA THR A 181 18.11 13.60 -17.90
C THR A 181 18.70 13.71 -16.49
N PRO A 182 19.78 14.48 -16.27
CA PRO A 182 20.30 14.73 -14.94
C PRO A 182 19.29 15.48 -14.06
N LEU A 183 19.22 15.09 -12.79
CA LEU A 183 18.38 15.68 -11.76
C LEU A 183 19.26 16.36 -10.72
N SER A 184 18.85 17.53 -10.25
CA SER A 184 19.47 18.15 -9.08
C SER A 184 19.19 17.30 -7.82
N ALA A 185 19.98 17.48 -6.75
CA ALA A 185 19.70 16.82 -5.48
C ALA A 185 18.30 17.14 -4.94
N ALA A 186 17.81 18.36 -5.15
CA ALA A 186 16.48 18.79 -4.75
C ALA A 186 15.38 18.06 -5.55
N ASP A 187 15.50 18.01 -6.88
CA ASP A 187 14.51 17.32 -7.74
C ASP A 187 14.52 15.80 -7.52
N TYR A 188 15.71 15.27 -7.22
CA TYR A 188 15.91 13.87 -6.93
C TYR A 188 15.26 13.44 -5.61
N LEU A 189 15.45 14.24 -4.55
CA LEU A 189 14.92 14.00 -3.20
C LEU A 189 13.47 14.45 -3.05
N ALA A 190 13.01 15.39 -3.88
CA ALA A 190 11.60 15.64 -4.01
C ALA A 190 10.94 14.29 -4.25
N ALA A 191 9.94 13.94 -3.44
CA ALA A 191 9.04 12.85 -3.74
C ALA A 191 8.29 13.29 -5.00
N ALA A 192 8.99 13.18 -6.15
CA ALA A 192 8.81 13.99 -7.35
C ALA A 192 7.34 14.27 -7.51
N ASP A 193 6.95 15.50 -7.17
CA ASP A 193 5.62 15.85 -6.67
C ASP A 193 4.62 14.97 -7.40
N TYR A 194 4.06 13.99 -6.68
CA TYR A 194 3.20 12.99 -7.29
C TYR A 194 2.15 13.68 -8.17
N GLN A 195 1.70 14.86 -7.73
CA GLN A 195 0.81 15.74 -8.49
C GLN A 195 1.45 16.28 -9.77
N THR A 196 2.69 16.78 -9.73
CA THR A 196 3.44 17.18 -10.94
C THR A 196 3.62 16.01 -11.92
N MET A 197 3.95 14.80 -11.46
CA MET A 197 4.01 13.62 -12.32
C MET A 197 2.63 13.27 -12.92
N LEU A 198 1.56 13.28 -12.11
CA LEU A 198 0.21 13.03 -12.60
C LEU A 198 -0.23 14.08 -13.63
N ARG A 199 0.07 15.36 -13.39
CA ARG A 199 -0.23 16.47 -14.31
C ARG A 199 0.47 16.34 -15.64
N ALA A 200 1.49 15.49 -15.77
CA ALA A 200 2.16 15.24 -17.04
C ALA A 200 1.44 14.20 -17.92
N TYR A 201 0.43 13.47 -17.42
CA TYR A 201 -0.24 12.45 -18.24
C TYR A 201 -1.17 13.07 -19.29
N PRO A 202 -0.97 12.79 -20.59
CA PRO A 202 -1.78 13.39 -21.65
C PRO A 202 -3.29 13.23 -21.47
N ILE A 203 -3.75 12.09 -20.93
CA ILE A 203 -5.18 11.84 -20.67
C ILE A 203 -5.80 12.80 -19.65
N LEU A 204 -4.99 13.42 -18.78
CA LEU A 204 -5.43 14.46 -17.85
C LEU A 204 -5.27 15.87 -18.44
N LEU A 205 -4.50 16.04 -19.50
CA LEU A 205 -4.25 17.35 -20.11
C LEU A 205 -5.26 17.68 -21.21
N THR A 206 -5.87 16.68 -21.83
CA THR A 206 -6.87 16.88 -22.87
C THR A 206 -8.26 17.15 -22.28
N ALA A 207 -9.06 17.95 -23.01
CA ALA A 207 -10.45 18.19 -22.66
C ALA A 207 -11.33 16.94 -22.90
N ALA A 208 -10.96 16.12 -23.88
CA ALA A 208 -11.62 14.87 -24.20
C ALA A 208 -10.59 13.76 -24.53
N PRO A 209 -10.90 12.49 -24.27
CA PRO A 209 -10.08 11.36 -24.71
C PRO A 209 -10.07 11.26 -26.25
N GLY A 210 -8.97 10.77 -26.82
CA GLY A 210 -8.91 10.45 -28.25
C GLY A 210 -9.89 9.31 -28.57
N GLN A 211 -10.50 9.34 -29.76
CA GLN A 211 -11.40 8.28 -30.20
C GLN A 211 -10.63 7.02 -30.64
N GLY A 212 -11.04 5.85 -30.17
CA GLY A 212 -10.49 4.56 -30.62
C GLY A 212 -10.40 3.50 -29.51
N MET A 213 -9.62 2.46 -29.78
CA MET A 213 -9.38 1.36 -28.84
C MET A 213 -8.08 1.58 -28.05
N PHE A 214 -8.11 1.47 -26.73
CA PHE A 214 -6.90 1.39 -25.90
C PHE A 214 -6.54 -0.08 -25.73
N ALA A 215 -5.48 -0.55 -26.38
CA ALA A 215 -5.06 -1.93 -26.27
C ALA A 215 -4.46 -2.20 -24.88
N THR A 216 -3.73 -1.22 -24.34
CA THR A 216 -3.08 -1.25 -23.03
C THR A 216 -3.51 -0.07 -22.15
N PHE A 217 -3.17 -0.14 -20.86
CA PHE A 217 -3.33 0.99 -19.95
C PHE A 217 -2.43 2.17 -20.35
N GLU A 218 -1.23 1.89 -20.86
CA GLU A 218 -0.29 2.89 -21.34
C GLU A 218 -0.87 3.71 -22.49
N ASP A 219 -1.60 3.07 -23.42
CA ASP A 219 -2.31 3.75 -24.51
C ASP A 219 -3.34 4.74 -23.93
N PHE A 220 -4.10 4.32 -22.92
CA PHE A 220 -5.06 5.18 -22.25
C PHE A 220 -4.36 6.35 -21.55
N ARG A 221 -3.34 6.08 -20.73
CA ARG A 221 -2.60 7.12 -19.97
C ARG A 221 -1.94 8.15 -20.89
N SER A 222 -1.39 7.69 -22.01
CA SER A 222 -0.76 8.54 -23.03
C SER A 222 -1.77 9.16 -24.01
N ASN A 223 -3.05 8.83 -23.88
CA ASN A 223 -4.12 9.23 -24.77
C ASN A 223 -3.84 8.92 -26.26
N GLN A 224 -3.31 7.72 -26.54
CA GLN A 224 -2.96 7.22 -27.86
C GLN A 224 -3.80 5.98 -28.23
N PRO A 225 -5.12 6.13 -28.46
CA PRO A 225 -5.94 5.00 -28.89
C PRO A 225 -5.61 4.58 -30.33
N ASP A 226 -5.82 3.30 -30.67
CA ASP A 226 -5.79 2.82 -32.05
C ASP A 226 -7.11 3.16 -32.76
N ALA A 227 -7.09 4.23 -33.56
CA ALA A 227 -8.22 4.68 -34.36
C ALA A 227 -8.48 3.82 -35.61
N ARG A 228 -7.59 2.89 -35.95
CA ARG A 228 -7.74 2.03 -37.16
C ARG A 228 -8.67 0.83 -36.91
N VAL A 229 -9.04 0.58 -35.66
CA VAL A 229 -9.94 -0.52 -35.27
C VAL A 229 -11.37 0.04 -35.16
N PRO A 230 -12.22 -0.11 -36.18
CA PRO A 230 -13.60 0.38 -36.12
C PRO A 230 -14.45 -0.46 -35.16
N PHE A 231 -15.24 0.22 -34.33
CA PHE A 231 -16.23 -0.40 -33.45
C PHE A 231 -17.45 0.51 -33.28
N THR A 232 -18.55 -0.09 -32.84
CA THR A 232 -19.76 0.60 -32.38
C THR A 232 -19.98 0.29 -30.91
N LEU A 233 -20.29 1.32 -30.11
CA LEU A 233 -20.73 1.15 -28.74
C LEU A 233 -22.24 0.93 -28.71
N VAL A 234 -22.66 -0.22 -28.19
CA VAL A 234 -24.06 -0.55 -27.93
C VAL A 234 -24.35 -0.34 -26.45
N ARG A 235 -25.40 0.41 -26.14
CA ARG A 235 -25.86 0.72 -24.78
C ARG A 235 -27.14 -0.04 -24.47
N GLN A 236 -27.20 -0.67 -23.31
CA GLN A 236 -28.36 -1.42 -22.85
C GLN A 236 -28.65 -1.04 -21.39
N PRO A 237 -29.89 -0.66 -21.04
CA PRO A 237 -30.23 -0.38 -19.64
C PRO A 237 -29.93 -1.58 -18.73
N ARG A 238 -29.28 -1.34 -17.59
CA ARG A 238 -29.10 -2.40 -16.57
C ARG A 238 -30.39 -2.57 -15.78
N THR A 239 -30.81 -3.82 -15.58
CA THR A 239 -32.06 -4.17 -14.88
C THR A 239 -31.84 -4.67 -13.45
N GLY A 240 -30.60 -4.89 -13.04
CA GLY A 240 -30.25 -5.36 -11.70
C GLY A 240 -30.58 -4.33 -10.61
N ALA A 241 -30.94 -4.81 -9.41
CA ALA A 241 -31.16 -3.94 -8.26
C ALA A 241 -29.91 -3.10 -7.95
N GLY A 242 -30.08 -1.80 -7.70
CA GLY A 242 -29.01 -0.83 -7.51
C GLY A 242 -28.49 -0.22 -8.81
N TRP A 243 -28.70 -0.85 -9.96
CA TRP A 243 -28.20 -0.38 -11.25
C TRP A 243 -29.22 0.44 -12.05
N GLN A 244 -30.36 0.79 -11.45
CA GLN A 244 -31.41 1.57 -12.10
C GLN A 244 -30.86 2.91 -12.62
N GLY A 245 -31.16 3.23 -13.87
CA GLY A 245 -30.67 4.46 -14.52
C GLY A 245 -29.25 4.37 -15.07
N THR A 246 -28.60 3.21 -15.00
CA THR A 246 -27.28 2.98 -15.61
C THR A 246 -27.37 2.12 -16.87
N GLU A 247 -26.33 2.16 -17.71
CA GLU A 247 -26.25 1.40 -18.95
C GLU A 247 -25.05 0.43 -18.94
N GLU A 248 -25.26 -0.79 -19.42
CA GLU A 248 -24.21 -1.67 -19.88
C GLU A 248 -23.73 -1.20 -21.26
N VAL A 249 -22.42 -1.05 -21.42
CA VAL A 249 -21.78 -0.67 -22.68
C VAL A 249 -21.04 -1.87 -23.26
N LYS A 250 -21.22 -2.13 -24.55
CA LYS A 250 -20.50 -3.18 -25.30
C LYS A 250 -19.88 -2.58 -26.55
N ALA A 251 -18.60 -2.89 -26.79
CA ALA A 251 -17.93 -2.59 -28.06
C ALA A 251 -18.14 -3.76 -29.03
N THR A 252 -18.74 -3.48 -30.17
CA THR A 252 -19.07 -4.49 -31.20
C THR A 252 -18.44 -4.15 -32.55
N SER A 253 -18.08 -5.17 -33.31
CA SER A 253 -17.67 -5.06 -34.71
C SER A 253 -18.33 -6.15 -35.53
N SER A 254 -18.73 -5.83 -36.76
CA SER A 254 -19.25 -6.83 -37.72
C SER A 254 -18.16 -7.77 -38.22
N ASN A 255 -16.87 -7.43 -38.05
CA ASN A 255 -15.74 -8.28 -38.40
C ASN A 255 -15.34 -9.17 -37.20
N PRO A 256 -15.43 -10.52 -37.30
CA PRO A 256 -15.09 -11.42 -36.19
C PRO A 256 -13.64 -11.31 -35.71
N ALA A 257 -12.69 -11.01 -36.61
CA ALA A 257 -11.29 -10.84 -36.25
C ALA A 257 -11.09 -9.59 -35.40
N LEU A 258 -11.77 -8.49 -35.76
CA LEU A 258 -11.78 -7.26 -34.95
C LEU A 258 -12.50 -7.47 -33.63
N GLN A 259 -13.63 -8.18 -33.60
CA GLN A 259 -14.33 -8.48 -32.35
C GLN A 259 -13.42 -9.20 -31.34
N LYS A 260 -12.58 -10.14 -31.82
CA LYS A 260 -11.59 -10.82 -30.97
C LYS A 260 -10.55 -9.87 -30.40
N GLN A 261 -10.15 -8.84 -31.15
CA GLN A 261 -9.26 -7.78 -30.66
C GLN A 261 -9.97 -6.89 -29.63
N LEU A 262 -11.20 -6.45 -29.93
CA LEU A 262 -12.02 -5.65 -29.00
C LEU A 262 -12.19 -6.36 -27.65
N ASN A 263 -12.40 -7.68 -27.66
CA ASN A 263 -12.56 -8.47 -26.44
C ASN A 263 -11.30 -8.51 -25.56
N LYS A 264 -10.12 -8.22 -26.12
CA LYS A 264 -8.83 -8.19 -25.42
C LYS A 264 -8.37 -6.78 -25.05
N ALA A 265 -9.01 -5.75 -25.57
CA ALA A 265 -8.65 -4.37 -25.30
C ALA A 265 -8.82 -4.02 -23.82
N TRP A 266 -7.90 -3.20 -23.30
CA TRP A 266 -8.00 -2.63 -21.95
C TRP A 266 -9.19 -1.67 -21.82
N GLY A 267 -9.45 -0.86 -22.85
CA GLY A 267 -10.52 0.13 -22.83
C GLY A 267 -10.85 0.71 -24.20
N PHE A 268 -11.78 1.65 -24.23
CA PHE A 268 -12.29 2.30 -25.44
C PHE A 268 -12.54 3.78 -25.20
N SER A 269 -12.61 4.56 -26.26
CA SER A 269 -13.23 5.88 -26.22
C SER A 269 -13.97 6.21 -27.51
N ASP A 270 -15.12 6.84 -27.36
CA ASP A 270 -15.91 7.41 -28.46
C ASP A 270 -15.52 8.85 -28.81
N GLY A 271 -14.42 9.37 -28.24
CA GLY A 271 -13.96 10.74 -28.42
C GLY A 271 -14.60 11.75 -27.46
N GLN A 272 -15.57 11.32 -26.66
CA GLN A 272 -16.18 12.15 -25.60
C GLN A 272 -15.97 11.51 -24.23
N GLN A 273 -16.16 10.21 -24.14
CA GLN A 273 -16.10 9.41 -22.93
C GLN A 273 -15.09 8.27 -23.11
N ALA A 274 -14.30 8.00 -22.08
CA ALA A 274 -13.46 6.81 -22.02
C ALA A 274 -14.17 5.70 -21.24
N TYR A 275 -13.88 4.45 -21.56
CA TYR A 275 -14.45 3.27 -20.93
C TYR A 275 -13.33 2.28 -20.58
N ILE A 276 -13.40 1.71 -19.38
CA ILE A 276 -12.49 0.65 -18.92
C ILE A 276 -13.17 -0.72 -19.03
N ARG A 277 -12.42 -1.73 -19.48
CA ARG A 277 -12.83 -3.14 -19.36
C ARG A 277 -12.50 -3.64 -17.95
N TYR A 278 -13.53 -3.87 -17.15
CA TYR A 278 -13.41 -4.43 -15.80
C TYR A 278 -14.32 -5.65 -15.68
N ARG A 279 -13.77 -6.79 -15.26
CA ARG A 279 -14.52 -8.08 -15.17
C ARG A 279 -15.33 -8.40 -16.43
N ASN A 280 -14.73 -8.19 -17.61
CA ASN A 280 -15.33 -8.40 -18.94
C ASN A 280 -16.48 -7.46 -19.36
N HIS A 281 -16.81 -6.43 -18.58
CA HIS A 281 -17.78 -5.39 -18.95
C HIS A 281 -17.09 -4.04 -19.13
N LEU A 282 -17.70 -3.15 -19.93
CA LEU A 282 -17.23 -1.78 -20.06
C LEU A 282 -17.96 -0.85 -19.10
N TYR A 283 -17.20 -0.02 -18.41
CA TYR A 283 -17.71 1.00 -17.51
C TYR A 283 -17.18 2.37 -17.92
N PRO A 284 -18.02 3.42 -17.91
CA PRO A 284 -17.57 4.78 -18.19
C PRO A 284 -16.58 5.22 -17.11
N LEU A 285 -15.45 5.78 -17.53
CA LEU A 285 -14.45 6.40 -16.66
C LEU A 285 -14.75 7.90 -16.49
N GLU A 286 -15.13 8.29 -15.29
CA GLU A 286 -15.35 9.69 -14.93
C GLU A 286 -14.07 10.31 -14.40
N ARG A 287 -13.73 11.51 -14.88
CA ARG A 287 -12.56 12.23 -14.37
C ARG A 287 -12.89 12.87 -13.02
N ALA A 288 -12.14 12.50 -11.99
CA ALA A 288 -12.27 13.05 -10.64
C ALA A 288 -10.96 13.72 -10.22
N GLY A 289 -10.80 15.00 -10.58
CA GLY A 289 -9.56 15.75 -10.34
C GLY A 289 -8.38 15.19 -11.15
N GLN A 290 -7.43 14.55 -10.46
CA GLN A 290 -6.21 13.94 -11.03
C GLN A 290 -6.29 12.42 -11.14
N THR A 291 -7.46 11.83 -10.92
CA THR A 291 -7.72 10.39 -11.10
C THR A 291 -8.92 10.18 -12.03
N PHE A 292 -9.15 8.93 -12.40
CA PHE A 292 -10.40 8.49 -13.00
C PHE A 292 -11.13 7.56 -12.05
N GLN A 293 -12.46 7.59 -12.06
CA GLN A 293 -13.33 6.74 -11.26
C GLN A 293 -14.35 6.06 -12.15
N PHE A 294 -14.92 4.94 -11.69
CA PHE A 294 -16.07 4.33 -12.35
C PHE A 294 -16.90 3.56 -11.34
N THR A 295 -18.16 3.31 -11.67
CA THR A 295 -19.05 2.48 -10.86
C THR A 295 -19.15 1.08 -11.46
N GLY A 296 -18.61 0.08 -10.75
CA GLY A 296 -18.59 -1.33 -11.13
C GLY A 296 -19.40 -2.20 -10.15
N PRO A 297 -19.53 -3.52 -10.37
CA PRO A 297 -20.12 -4.42 -9.38
C PRO A 297 -19.22 -4.49 -8.15
N SER A 298 -19.79 -4.46 -6.94
CA SER A 298 -19.04 -4.74 -5.71
C SER A 298 -18.24 -6.03 -5.84
N THR A 299 -17.03 -6.05 -5.31
CA THR A 299 -16.37 -7.32 -4.95
C THR A 299 -17.28 -8.01 -3.94
N ALA A 300 -17.51 -9.33 -4.06
CA ALA A 300 -18.34 -10.03 -3.11
C ALA A 300 -17.78 -9.75 -1.71
N ASP A 301 -18.64 -9.28 -0.81
CA ASP A 301 -18.22 -9.00 0.56
C ASP A 301 -17.80 -10.33 1.18
N ALA A 302 -16.51 -10.48 1.46
CA ALA A 302 -15.97 -11.71 2.03
C ALA A 302 -16.70 -12.06 3.33
N GLU A 303 -17.16 -11.04 4.06
CA GLU A 303 -17.96 -11.18 5.28
C GLU A 303 -19.34 -11.78 4.99
N ALA A 304 -20.02 -11.34 3.93
CA ALA A 304 -21.31 -11.89 3.52
C ALA A 304 -21.20 -13.36 3.03
N VAL A 305 -20.10 -13.71 2.34
CA VAL A 305 -19.83 -15.07 1.89
C VAL A 305 -19.49 -15.99 3.08
N ALA A 306 -18.69 -15.51 4.03
CA ALA A 306 -18.32 -16.26 5.23
C ALA A 306 -19.51 -16.54 6.14
N VAL A 307 -20.37 -15.54 6.38
CA VAL A 307 -21.60 -15.71 7.18
C VAL A 307 -22.58 -16.67 6.50
N GLY A 308 -22.72 -16.61 5.17
CA GLY A 308 -23.55 -17.54 4.42
C GLY A 308 -23.08 -19.00 4.50
N ALA A 309 -21.76 -19.23 4.51
CA ALA A 309 -21.17 -20.56 4.65
C ALA A 309 -21.30 -21.14 6.07
N VAL A 310 -21.10 -20.30 7.10
CA VAL A 310 -21.21 -20.71 8.51
C VAL A 310 -22.66 -20.97 8.92
N VAL A 311 -23.63 -20.24 8.36
CA VAL A 311 -25.06 -20.36 8.72
C VAL A 311 -25.81 -21.38 7.84
N GLY A 312 -25.42 -21.58 6.58
CA GLY A 312 -26.20 -22.36 5.59
C GLY A 312 -25.54 -23.63 5.04
N GLY A 313 -24.29 -23.95 5.39
CA GLY A 313 -23.55 -25.07 4.80
C GLY A 313 -23.42 -24.97 3.27
N LEU A 314 -23.21 -26.10 2.58
CA LEU A 314 -23.05 -26.15 1.11
C LEU A 314 -24.23 -25.54 0.33
N ALA A 315 -25.43 -25.50 0.91
CA ALA A 315 -26.61 -24.89 0.30
C ALA A 315 -26.57 -23.34 0.33
N GLY A 316 -25.96 -22.73 1.34
CA GLY A 316 -25.76 -21.28 1.42
C GLY A 316 -24.78 -20.75 0.36
N ALA A 317 -23.75 -21.54 0.01
CA ALA A 317 -22.77 -21.18 -1.02
C ALA A 317 -23.39 -21.10 -2.43
N ALA A 318 -24.41 -21.92 -2.73
CA ALA A 318 -25.08 -21.91 -4.03
C ALA A 318 -25.99 -20.68 -4.24
N ILE A 319 -26.55 -20.13 -3.17
CA ILE A 319 -27.43 -18.93 -3.24
C ILE A 319 -26.60 -17.66 -3.48
N ALA A 320 -25.39 -17.56 -2.91
CA ALA A 320 -24.46 -16.47 -3.18
C ALA A 320 -24.01 -16.42 -4.65
N GLY A 321 -23.93 -17.57 -5.33
CA GLY A 321 -23.57 -17.64 -6.75
C GLY A 321 -24.67 -17.16 -7.73
N ALA A 322 -25.93 -17.10 -7.29
CA ALA A 322 -27.08 -16.71 -8.11
C ALA A 322 -27.46 -15.22 -7.97
N ALA A 323 -26.91 -14.52 -6.98
CA ALA A 323 -27.08 -13.07 -6.82
C ALA A 323 -26.15 -12.31 -7.78
N THR A 324 -26.46 -12.35 -9.07
CA THR A 324 -25.71 -11.67 -10.14
C THR A 324 -25.82 -10.14 -10.12
N SER A 325 -26.55 -9.56 -9.17
CA SER A 325 -26.65 -8.11 -8.99
C SER A 325 -25.96 -7.68 -7.69
N SER A 326 -24.64 -7.82 -7.63
CA SER A 326 -23.86 -7.06 -6.65
C SER A 326 -24.23 -5.57 -6.81
N PRO A 327 -24.46 -4.84 -5.69
CA PRO A 327 -24.76 -3.43 -5.78
C PRO A 327 -23.63 -2.68 -6.52
N PRO A 328 -23.96 -1.57 -7.20
CA PRO A 328 -22.95 -0.71 -7.80
C PRO A 328 -21.99 -0.21 -6.73
N HIS A 329 -20.72 -0.13 -7.08
CA HIS A 329 -19.64 0.23 -6.19
C HIS A 329 -18.64 1.16 -6.88
N PRO A 330 -18.22 2.26 -6.24
CA PRO A 330 -17.25 3.18 -6.81
C PRO A 330 -15.81 2.63 -6.73
N TYR A 331 -15.12 2.71 -7.85
CA TYR A 331 -13.71 2.35 -8.00
C TYR A 331 -12.90 3.56 -8.50
N SER A 332 -11.62 3.61 -8.17
CA SER A 332 -10.65 4.59 -8.66
C SER A 332 -9.57 3.90 -9.49
N LEU A 333 -9.18 4.48 -10.61
CA LEU A 333 -8.10 4.00 -11.47
C LEU A 333 -6.82 4.78 -11.15
N SER A 334 -5.81 4.09 -10.61
CA SER A 334 -4.48 4.66 -10.44
C SER A 334 -3.84 4.92 -11.80
N LEU A 335 -3.70 6.20 -12.18
CA LEU A 335 -3.02 6.59 -13.41
C LEU A 335 -1.51 6.31 -13.39
N ARG A 336 -0.96 5.96 -12.23
CA ARG A 336 0.43 5.55 -12.09
C ARG A 336 0.62 4.10 -12.51
N THR A 337 -0.23 3.21 -12.00
CA THR A 337 -0.04 1.75 -12.06
C THR A 337 -1.06 1.03 -12.94
N GLY A 338 -2.13 1.70 -13.37
CA GLY A 338 -3.25 1.10 -14.09
C GLY A 338 -4.17 0.25 -13.22
N ARG A 339 -3.93 0.22 -11.90
CA ARG A 339 -4.72 -0.56 -10.94
C ARG A 339 -6.08 0.08 -10.68
N VAL A 340 -7.09 -0.78 -10.57
CA VAL A 340 -8.42 -0.43 -10.08
C VAL A 340 -8.44 -0.64 -8.57
N LEU A 341 -8.72 0.43 -7.83
CA LEU A 341 -8.77 0.47 -6.37
C LEU A 341 -10.21 0.64 -5.91
N ASP A 342 -10.59 -0.14 -4.90
CA ASP A 342 -11.87 0.02 -4.21
C ASP A 342 -11.85 1.31 -3.38
N THR A 343 -12.74 2.26 -3.69
CA THR A 343 -12.76 3.55 -2.97
C THR A 343 -13.35 3.42 -1.57
N HIS A 344 -14.22 2.45 -1.32
CA HIS A 344 -14.78 2.23 0.01
C HIS A 344 -13.70 1.77 0.98
N ILE A 345 -12.80 0.88 0.58
CA ILE A 345 -11.67 0.50 1.45
C ILE A 345 -10.80 1.73 1.76
N GLN A 346 -10.57 2.60 0.78
CA GLN A 346 -9.79 3.83 0.99
C GLN A 346 -10.46 4.84 1.94
N HIS A 347 -11.79 4.89 1.98
CA HIS A 347 -12.57 5.82 2.80
C HIS A 347 -13.05 5.25 4.14
N ALA A 348 -13.25 3.93 4.22
CA ALA A 348 -13.71 3.23 5.42
C ALA A 348 -12.67 3.24 6.53
N ILE A 349 -11.41 3.48 6.17
CA ILE A 349 -10.35 3.73 7.13
C ILE A 349 -10.38 5.21 7.49
N PRO A 350 -10.72 5.60 8.73
CA PRO A 350 -10.70 6.99 9.14
C PRO A 350 -9.31 7.56 8.89
N GLN A 351 -9.19 8.44 7.89
CA GLN A 351 -7.97 9.19 7.69
C GLN A 351 -7.99 10.32 8.70
N GLY A 352 -7.57 10.01 9.93
CA GLY A 352 -7.16 11.08 10.82
C GLY A 352 -6.08 11.89 10.11
N ASP A 353 -6.18 13.21 10.14
CA ASP A 353 -5.10 14.10 9.71
C ASP A 353 -4.00 14.20 10.77
N THR A 354 -4.24 13.59 11.95
CA THR A 354 -3.33 13.59 13.07
C THR A 354 -3.30 12.22 13.72
N ALA A 355 -2.16 11.54 13.62
CA ALA A 355 -1.86 10.37 14.42
C ALA A 355 -1.59 10.78 15.88
N GLN A 356 -1.86 9.86 16.81
CA GLN A 356 -1.59 10.06 18.23
C GLN A 356 -0.49 9.10 18.68
N VAL A 357 0.60 9.65 19.21
CA VAL A 357 1.63 8.85 19.90
C VAL A 357 1.56 9.11 21.39
N VAL A 358 1.50 8.04 22.18
CA VAL A 358 1.54 8.11 23.65
C VAL A 358 2.85 7.51 24.13
N LEU A 359 3.77 8.38 24.54
CA LEU A 359 5.02 7.98 25.16
C LEU A 359 4.82 7.89 26.67
N PHE A 360 5.13 6.74 27.28
CA PHE A 360 4.92 6.52 28.71
C PHE A 360 6.09 5.79 29.36
N ARG A 361 6.20 5.93 30.68
CA ARG A 361 7.22 5.23 31.49
C ARG A 361 6.59 4.57 32.70
N ARG A 362 6.91 3.30 32.93
CA ARG A 362 6.44 2.55 34.11
C ARG A 362 7.36 2.75 35.31
N GLY A 363 6.85 2.38 36.48
CA GLY A 363 7.63 2.31 37.72
C GLY A 363 7.88 3.66 38.38
N ASN A 364 8.71 3.62 39.43
CA ASN A 364 9.21 4.79 40.14
C ASN A 364 10.69 4.95 39.80
N GLY A 365 11.12 6.16 39.44
CA GLY A 365 12.51 6.44 39.12
C GLY A 365 12.70 7.89 38.70
N SER A 366 13.96 8.36 38.69
CA SER A 366 14.33 9.70 38.22
C SER A 366 13.77 9.97 36.83
N ALA A 367 13.40 11.21 36.54
CA ALA A 367 12.89 11.59 35.23
C ALA A 367 13.92 11.28 34.14
N VAL A 368 13.43 10.87 32.97
CA VAL A 368 14.26 10.58 31.80
C VAL A 368 14.05 11.68 30.77
N ALA A 369 15.13 12.30 30.32
CA ALA A 369 15.09 13.28 29.24
C ALA A 369 14.63 12.62 27.94
N VAL A 370 13.67 13.24 27.25
CA VAL A 370 13.20 12.79 25.95
C VAL A 370 13.34 13.92 24.94
N GLN A 371 13.85 13.60 23.76
CA GLN A 371 13.86 14.48 22.61
C GLN A 371 12.93 13.96 21.51
N LEU A 372 12.27 14.88 20.81
CA LEU A 372 11.50 14.67 19.60
C LEU A 372 12.21 15.38 18.44
N ASN A 373 12.68 14.63 17.44
CA ASN A 373 13.41 15.14 16.28
C ASN A 373 14.59 16.05 16.67
N GLY A 374 15.36 15.62 17.67
CA GLY A 374 16.52 16.36 18.20
C GLY A 374 16.17 17.55 19.11
N GLN A 375 14.91 17.92 19.24
CA GLN A 375 14.46 18.98 20.15
C GLN A 375 14.01 18.39 21.49
N ALA A 376 14.29 19.09 22.59
CA ALA A 376 13.82 18.67 23.91
C ALA A 376 12.28 18.61 23.93
N LEU A 377 11.72 17.45 24.26
CA LEU A 377 10.28 17.23 24.35
C LEU A 377 9.80 17.38 25.79
N THR A 378 10.31 16.55 26.70
CA THR A 378 9.92 16.54 28.13
C THR A 378 10.97 15.80 28.98
N GLN A 379 10.84 15.91 30.30
CA GLN A 379 11.53 15.09 31.30
C GLN A 379 10.50 14.15 31.89
N LEU A 380 10.45 12.89 31.46
CA LEU A 380 9.35 11.98 31.78
C LEU A 380 9.60 11.21 33.08
N PRO A 381 8.91 11.52 34.20
CA PRO A 381 9.04 10.80 35.45
C PRO A 381 8.43 9.40 35.33
N GLY A 382 8.71 8.55 36.33
CA GLY A 382 8.03 7.27 36.45
C GLY A 382 6.51 7.44 36.60
N SER A 383 5.75 6.52 35.98
CA SER A 383 4.28 6.47 36.03
C SER A 383 3.57 7.70 35.43
N GLN A 384 4.21 8.33 34.43
CA GLN A 384 3.64 9.40 33.63
C GLN A 384 3.67 9.05 32.14
N PHE A 385 2.87 9.80 31.36
CA PHE A 385 2.85 9.72 29.91
C PHE A 385 2.70 11.10 29.27
N VAL A 386 3.17 11.27 28.05
CA VAL A 386 2.96 12.44 27.21
C VAL A 386 2.28 12.03 25.91
N ARG A 387 1.38 12.89 25.41
CA ARG A 387 0.72 12.72 24.10
C ARG A 387 1.42 13.60 23.08
N ILE A 388 1.76 13.01 21.94
CA ILE A 388 2.46 13.67 20.85
C ILE A 388 1.54 13.59 19.62
N PRO A 389 0.85 14.67 19.24
CA PRO A 389 0.13 14.71 17.98
C PRO A 389 1.14 14.73 16.83
N TRP A 390 0.84 13.99 15.76
CA TRP A 390 1.71 13.91 14.59
C TRP A 390 0.90 14.03 13.31
N THR A 391 1.23 15.01 12.47
CA THR A 391 0.46 15.34 11.26
C THR A 391 1.15 14.92 9.97
N SER A 392 2.44 14.55 10.01
CA SER A 392 3.20 14.20 8.81
C SER A 392 3.13 12.70 8.50
N LYS A 393 2.56 12.34 7.35
CA LYS A 393 2.57 10.97 6.81
C LYS A 393 3.87 10.61 6.09
N THR A 394 4.74 11.59 5.86
CA THR A 394 5.97 11.45 5.06
C THR A 394 7.24 11.65 5.89
N THR A 395 7.14 12.22 7.08
CA THR A 395 8.27 12.42 7.99
C THR A 395 8.20 11.42 9.12
N GLU A 396 9.31 10.76 9.40
CA GLU A 396 9.43 9.90 10.58
C GLU A 396 9.44 10.75 11.85
N LEU A 397 8.73 10.27 12.86
CA LEU A 397 8.84 10.73 14.22
C LEU A 397 10.07 10.07 14.86
N GLN A 398 11.01 10.87 15.34
CA GLN A 398 12.22 10.40 16.02
C GLN A 398 12.17 10.71 17.51
N LEU A 399 12.15 9.66 18.34
CA LEU A 399 12.32 9.75 19.78
C LEU A 399 13.74 9.38 20.16
N CYS A 400 14.37 10.19 21.01
CA CYS A 400 15.73 9.97 21.51
C CYS A 400 15.80 10.13 23.03
N LEU A 401 16.57 9.27 23.68
CA LEU A 401 16.96 9.39 25.09
C LEU A 401 18.45 9.82 25.18
N PRO A 402 18.75 11.13 25.22
CA PRO A 402 20.11 11.64 25.05
C PRO A 402 21.11 11.09 26.07
N GLU A 403 20.67 10.81 27.30
CA GLU A 403 21.51 10.27 28.38
C GLU A 403 22.07 8.88 28.09
N THR A 404 21.43 8.14 27.17
CA THR A 404 21.88 6.78 26.80
C THR A 404 22.79 6.77 25.58
N GLY A 405 22.89 7.89 24.86
CA GLY A 405 23.68 8.05 23.63
C GLY A 405 23.23 7.22 22.42
N THR A 406 22.40 6.18 22.61
CA THR A 406 22.07 5.20 21.55
C THR A 406 20.61 4.77 21.49
N ALA A 407 19.75 5.12 22.45
CA ALA A 407 18.33 4.76 22.37
C ALA A 407 17.57 5.75 21.46
N TYR A 408 17.45 5.39 20.19
CA TYR A 408 16.64 6.07 19.18
C TYR A 408 15.51 5.15 18.72
N LEU A 409 14.34 5.74 18.49
CA LEU A 409 13.22 5.08 17.84
C LEU A 409 12.70 6.01 16.74
N SER A 410 12.76 5.57 15.48
CA SER A 410 12.26 6.30 14.32
C SER A 410 11.15 5.51 13.64
N PHE A 411 10.00 6.12 13.41
CA PHE A 411 8.88 5.50 12.70
C PHE A 411 7.87 6.55 12.22
N VAL A 412 7.02 6.21 11.26
CA VAL A 412 5.83 7.00 10.92
C VAL A 412 4.63 6.41 11.67
N PRO A 413 3.96 7.16 12.56
CA PRO A 413 2.81 6.65 13.30
C PRO A 413 1.66 6.20 12.39
N ASP A 414 0.88 5.22 12.83
CA ASP A 414 -0.36 4.86 12.17
C ASP A 414 -1.41 5.96 12.42
N PHE A 415 -1.99 6.52 11.36
CA PHE A 415 -3.02 7.57 11.44
C PHE A 415 -4.42 7.04 11.77
N THR A 416 -4.56 5.72 11.89
CA THR A 416 -5.83 5.03 12.17
C THR A 416 -5.90 4.52 13.61
N ALA A 417 -4.78 4.56 14.35
CA ALA A 417 -4.68 4.05 15.70
C ALA A 417 -3.66 4.83 16.55
N THR A 418 -3.88 4.90 17.86
CA THR A 418 -2.89 5.45 18.78
C THR A 418 -1.67 4.53 18.87
N THR A 419 -0.48 5.06 18.61
CA THR A 419 0.78 4.34 18.83
C THR A 419 1.24 4.53 20.28
N TYR A 420 1.56 3.45 20.98
CA TYR A 420 2.06 3.50 22.34
C TYR A 420 3.54 3.15 22.39
N VAL A 421 4.34 4.02 23.00
CA VAL A 421 5.79 3.84 23.15
C VAL A 421 6.12 3.80 24.64
N GLU A 422 6.77 2.73 25.08
CA GLU A 422 7.26 2.60 26.44
C GLU A 422 8.75 2.99 26.51
N ILE A 423 9.10 3.83 27.49
CA ILE A 423 10.47 3.92 28.01
C ILE A 423 10.69 2.77 28.99
N LYS A 424 11.27 1.68 28.50
CA LYS A 424 11.49 0.46 29.26
C LYS A 424 12.79 0.55 30.06
N GLN A 425 12.68 0.42 31.37
CA GLN A 425 13.80 0.40 32.31
C GLN A 425 13.43 -0.52 33.48
N LYS A 426 14.15 -1.65 33.68
CA LYS A 426 13.74 -2.64 34.71
C LYS A 426 14.20 -2.20 36.10
N THR A 427 15.41 -1.63 36.19
CA THR A 427 16.00 -1.11 37.42
C THR A 427 16.58 0.27 37.18
N ALA A 428 16.81 1.05 38.24
CA ALA A 428 17.42 2.39 38.12
C ALA A 428 18.83 2.36 37.50
N ALA A 429 19.52 1.22 37.55
CA ALA A 429 20.83 1.02 36.95
C ALA A 429 20.78 0.68 35.45
N ASP A 430 19.64 0.22 34.93
CA ASP A 430 19.52 -0.16 33.53
C ASP A 430 19.45 1.08 32.63
N LYS A 431 20.08 0.99 31.47
CA LYS A 431 19.91 1.99 30.41
C LYS A 431 18.47 1.91 29.87
N PRO A 432 17.70 3.01 29.91
CA PRO A 432 16.34 2.99 29.37
C PRO A 432 16.36 2.75 27.85
N THR A 433 15.36 2.04 27.34
CA THR A 433 15.16 1.80 25.91
C THR A 433 13.76 2.24 25.47
N LEU A 434 13.59 2.55 24.19
CA LEU A 434 12.30 2.90 23.60
C LEU A 434 11.73 1.68 22.88
N VAL A 435 10.49 1.32 23.19
CA VAL A 435 9.82 0.14 22.62
C VAL A 435 8.38 0.50 22.25
N ILE A 436 7.98 0.26 21.00
CA ILE A 436 6.56 0.30 20.62
C ILE A 436 5.88 -0.91 21.26
N VAL A 437 4.81 -0.68 22.01
CA VAL A 437 4.06 -1.75 22.70
C VAL A 437 2.69 -1.95 22.06
N PRO A 438 2.09 -3.15 22.18
CA PRO A 438 0.72 -3.38 21.74
C PRO A 438 -0.24 -2.37 22.35
N ALA A 439 -1.20 -1.88 21.57
CA ALA A 439 -2.11 -0.82 22.01
C ALA A 439 -2.91 -1.20 23.27
N LYS A 440 -3.31 -2.48 23.41
CA LYS A 440 -3.94 -3.00 24.64
C LYS A 440 -3.08 -2.81 25.89
N GLU A 441 -1.79 -3.09 25.77
CA GLU A 441 -0.81 -2.92 26.86
C GLU A 441 -0.63 -1.43 27.19
N GLY A 442 -0.45 -0.60 26.17
CA GLY A 442 -0.33 0.85 26.31
C GLY A 442 -1.56 1.48 26.98
N ILE A 443 -2.78 1.12 26.54
CA ILE A 443 -4.04 1.57 27.15
C ILE A 443 -4.13 1.14 28.61
N PHE A 444 -3.80 -0.11 28.92
CA PHE A 444 -3.88 -0.64 30.28
C PHE A 444 -3.01 0.17 31.25
N TYR A 445 -1.78 0.48 30.87
CA TYR A 445 -0.86 1.23 31.74
C TYR A 445 -1.22 2.70 31.81
N THR A 446 -1.49 3.35 30.68
CA THR A 446 -1.75 4.80 30.63
C THR A 446 -3.04 5.19 31.36
N LYS A 447 -4.04 4.31 31.44
CA LYS A 447 -5.25 4.51 32.27
C LYS A 447 -4.95 4.71 33.76
N LYS A 448 -3.83 4.20 34.27
CA LYS A 448 -3.43 4.30 35.69
C LYS A 448 -2.39 5.40 35.94
N MET A 449 -1.96 6.09 34.89
CA MET A 449 -0.87 7.07 34.95
C MET A 449 -1.42 8.49 34.95
N ARG A 450 -0.62 9.43 35.45
CA ARG A 450 -0.93 10.85 35.35
C ARG A 450 -0.39 11.39 34.02
N PRO A 451 -1.11 12.30 33.35
CA PRO A 451 -0.53 13.02 32.22
C PRO A 451 0.68 13.81 32.70
N GLY A 452 1.79 13.67 31.99
CA GLY A 452 2.97 14.51 32.13
C GLY A 452 2.65 15.93 31.68
N ARG A 453 3.30 16.89 32.33
CA ARG A 453 3.19 18.31 31.96
C ARG A 453 4.16 18.67 30.85
#